data_AF-A0A7V2WDR0-F1
#
_entry.id   AF-A0A7V2WDR0-F1
#
_cell.length_a   1.000
_cell.length_b   1.000
_cell.length_c   1.000
_cell.angle_alpha   90.00
_cell.angle_beta   90.00
_cell.angle_gamma   90.00
#
_symmetry.space_group_name_H-M   'P 1'
#
loop_
_entity.id
_entity.type
_entity.pdbx_description
1 polymer ?
#
loop_
_entity_poly.entity_id
_entity_poly.type
_entity_poly.pdbx_seq_one_letter_code
_entity_poly.pdbx_strand_id
1 'polypeptide(L)'
;MLNIKVSTLIIALLLFAGCNTGQTNNKHKNSGAKTVVAKTTRAETADNSAGYRLMKQKCFICHLETPDPAKRSQMIAPPMVRVQQHYKPAYPTKEAFVKAVVAYVKNPKEAKTLMPGAVKRFKIMPKLIYDDKELQLIASALFETNFNNPGAMNRAAMQQVKLHLNNGEKWKLKKQTMQKVNVVVSKLQGFHSDNLSAYHQLGKDVFNLSKALLLDKSYKNDLYKQLQAFFHGIEENMHSLISAKDITTAQQQTEILKKKFNRFYQYFE
;
A
#
# COMPACT_ATOMS: atom_id res chain seq x y z
N MET A 1 -72.84 4.63 23.79
CA MET A 1 -72.86 4.60 25.26
C MET A 1 -71.94 3.48 25.73
N LEU A 2 -71.02 3.85 26.61
CA LEU A 2 -70.01 3.04 27.29
C LEU A 2 -70.67 2.13 28.34
N ASN A 3 -70.08 0.96 28.64
CA ASN A 3 -69.85 0.37 29.99
C ASN A 3 -69.57 -1.14 29.88
N ILE A 4 -68.31 -1.59 30.00
CA ILE A 4 -67.60 -1.94 31.25
C ILE A 4 -68.25 -3.13 31.98
N LYS A 5 -67.54 -4.26 32.08
CA LYS A 5 -67.27 -4.95 33.37
C LYS A 5 -65.91 -5.67 33.34
N VAL A 6 -65.06 -5.21 34.25
CA VAL A 6 -63.80 -5.77 34.72
C VAL A 6 -64.10 -6.73 35.87
N SER A 7 -63.40 -7.86 35.99
CA SER A 7 -63.03 -8.49 37.28
C SER A 7 -62.33 -9.83 37.03
N THR A 8 -61.02 -9.93 37.32
CA THR A 8 -60.42 -10.57 38.54
C THR A 8 -60.54 -12.10 38.47
N LEU A 9 -59.63 -12.97 38.89
CA LEU A 9 -58.50 -12.98 39.80
C LEU A 9 -57.89 -14.40 39.59
N ILE A 10 -56.57 -14.58 39.43
CA ILE A 10 -55.68 -15.23 40.43
C ILE A 10 -55.63 -16.78 40.46
N ILE A 11 -54.40 -17.28 40.24
CA ILE A 11 -53.65 -18.35 40.95
C ILE A 11 -53.66 -19.81 40.43
N ALA A 12 -52.40 -20.28 40.27
CA ALA A 12 -51.84 -21.63 40.48
C ALA A 12 -52.38 -22.79 39.65
N LEU A 13 -51.66 -23.88 39.40
CA LEU A 13 -50.29 -24.39 39.51
C LEU A 13 -50.45 -25.86 39.06
N LEU A 14 -49.33 -26.51 38.70
CA LEU A 14 -49.12 -27.96 38.45
C LEU A 14 -48.84 -28.24 36.97
N LEU A 15 -47.57 -28.29 36.58
CA LEU A 15 -46.69 -29.47 36.63
C LEU A 15 -47.26 -30.64 35.83
N PHE A 16 -46.67 -30.92 34.66
CA PHE A 16 -46.17 -32.27 34.35
C PHE A 16 -44.96 -32.18 33.42
N ALA A 17 -43.87 -32.76 33.90
CA ALA A 17 -42.68 -33.08 33.13
C ALA A 17 -42.94 -34.29 32.22
N GLY A 18 -42.26 -34.34 31.07
CA GLY A 18 -42.23 -35.51 30.20
C GLY A 18 -41.22 -35.36 29.07
N CYS A 19 -40.05 -35.99 29.23
CA CYS A 19 -39.03 -36.16 28.21
C CYS A 19 -39.43 -37.25 27.19
N ASN A 20 -38.93 -37.16 25.95
CA ASN A 20 -38.67 -38.36 25.15
C ASN A 20 -37.18 -38.46 24.78
N THR A 21 -36.72 -39.69 24.88
CA THR A 21 -35.38 -40.22 24.93
C THR A 21 -34.88 -40.54 23.52
N GLY A 22 -33.60 -40.26 23.28
CA GLY A 22 -32.86 -40.71 22.10
C GLY A 22 -31.36 -40.65 22.36
N GLN A 23 -30.86 -41.57 23.20
CA GLN A 23 -29.42 -41.77 23.40
C GLN A 23 -28.85 -42.64 22.27
N THR A 24 -27.75 -42.18 21.65
CA THR A 24 -26.63 -43.06 21.35
C THR A 24 -25.33 -42.36 21.74
N ASN A 25 -24.53 -43.10 22.50
CA ASN A 25 -23.37 -42.70 23.27
C ASN A 25 -22.13 -42.45 22.39
N ASN A 26 -21.31 -41.45 22.75
CA ASN A 26 -19.95 -41.78 23.24
C ASN A 26 -19.35 -40.66 24.09
N LYS A 27 -18.85 -41.05 25.26
CA LYS A 27 -18.30 -40.20 26.33
C LYS A 27 -16.84 -39.83 26.03
N HIS A 28 -16.46 -38.57 26.21
CA HIS A 28 -15.48 -38.23 27.25
C HIS A 28 -15.55 -36.76 27.67
N LYS A 29 -15.44 -36.59 28.99
CA LYS A 29 -15.58 -35.42 29.87
C LYS A 29 -14.53 -34.32 29.54
N ASN A 30 -14.64 -33.04 29.91
CA ASN A 30 -15.22 -32.42 31.10
C ASN A 30 -15.37 -30.88 30.94
N SER A 31 -16.43 -30.35 31.58
CA SER A 31 -16.58 -29.04 32.23
C SER A 31 -16.16 -27.71 31.58
N GLY A 32 -17.11 -26.76 31.58
CA GLY A 32 -16.82 -25.34 31.74
C GLY A 32 -17.70 -24.42 30.92
N ALA A 33 -18.87 -24.08 31.44
CA ALA A 33 -19.69 -22.99 30.93
C ALA A 33 -18.88 -21.69 30.79
N LYS A 34 -18.94 -21.09 29.60
CA LYS A 34 -19.15 -19.65 29.43
C LYS A 34 -19.40 -19.36 27.96
N THR A 35 -20.65 -19.01 27.67
CA THR A 35 -21.09 -18.31 26.47
C THR A 35 -20.24 -17.05 26.33
N VAL A 36 -19.15 -17.13 25.56
CA VAL A 36 -18.42 -15.94 25.13
C VAL A 36 -19.01 -15.57 23.79
N VAL A 37 -19.98 -14.67 23.86
CA VAL A 37 -20.39 -13.82 22.74
C VAL A 37 -19.09 -13.38 22.05
N ALA A 38 -18.88 -13.86 20.83
CA ALA A 38 -17.77 -13.44 19.99
C ALA A 38 -17.95 -11.95 19.73
N LYS A 39 -17.35 -11.16 20.62
CA LYS A 39 -17.16 -9.73 20.50
C LYS A 39 -16.48 -9.52 19.16
N THR A 40 -17.25 -9.06 18.19
CA THR A 40 -16.76 -8.55 16.90
C THR A 40 -15.71 -7.49 17.19
N THR A 41 -14.46 -7.93 17.27
CA THR A 41 -13.30 -7.08 17.42
C THR A 41 -13.14 -6.33 16.11
N ARG A 42 -13.47 -5.04 16.17
CA ARG A 42 -12.88 -3.93 15.43
C ARG A 42 -11.92 -4.39 14.33
N ALA A 43 -12.32 -4.20 13.07
CA ALA A 43 -11.55 -4.56 11.88
C ALA A 43 -10.05 -4.23 12.07
N GLU A 44 -9.23 -5.27 12.25
CA GLU A 44 -7.78 -5.13 12.16
C GLU A 44 -7.48 -4.63 10.75
N THR A 45 -6.79 -3.50 10.65
CA THR A 45 -6.28 -3.03 9.37
C THR A 45 -5.33 -4.11 8.81
N ALA A 46 -5.34 -4.36 7.50
CA ALA A 46 -4.52 -5.41 6.88
C ALA A 46 -3.04 -5.35 7.31
N ASP A 47 -2.52 -4.13 7.52
CA ASP A 47 -1.14 -3.84 7.97
C ASP A 47 -0.85 -4.20 9.44
N ASN A 48 -1.89 -4.50 10.23
CA ASN A 48 -1.80 -4.95 11.62
C ASN A 48 -2.29 -6.39 11.83
N SER A 49 -2.67 -7.09 10.76
CA SER A 49 -3.10 -8.48 10.81
C SER A 49 -1.98 -9.42 11.31
N ALA A 50 -2.39 -10.57 11.88
CA ALA A 50 -1.45 -11.64 12.23
C ALA A 50 -0.59 -12.09 11.03
N GLY A 51 -1.19 -12.18 9.84
CA GLY A 51 -0.49 -12.53 8.60
C GLY A 51 0.57 -11.51 8.19
N TYR A 52 0.28 -10.21 8.32
CA TYR A 52 1.27 -9.17 8.02
C TYR A 52 2.41 -9.16 9.04
N ARG A 53 2.14 -9.45 10.32
CA ARG A 53 3.20 -9.62 11.34
C ARG A 53 4.11 -10.80 11.02
N LEU A 54 3.56 -11.93 10.59
CA LEU A 54 4.34 -13.07 10.10
C LEU A 54 5.15 -12.71 8.85
N MET A 55 4.57 -11.96 7.91
CA MET A 55 5.26 -11.49 6.70
C MET A 55 6.47 -10.61 7.05
N LYS A 56 6.34 -9.70 8.02
CA LYS A 56 7.47 -8.90 8.53
C LYS A 56 8.58 -9.77 9.12
N GLN A 57 8.23 -10.79 9.90
CA GLN A 57 9.19 -11.65 10.58
C GLN A 57 9.90 -12.61 9.63
N LYS A 58 9.23 -13.10 8.58
CA LYS A 58 9.74 -14.20 7.74
C LYS A 58 10.11 -13.75 6.33
N CYS A 59 9.30 -12.91 5.71
CA CYS A 59 9.47 -12.54 4.30
C CYS A 59 10.33 -11.27 4.14
N PHE A 60 10.18 -10.29 5.04
CA PHE A 60 10.89 -9.02 4.92
C PHE A 60 12.38 -9.06 5.29
N ILE A 61 12.87 -10.22 5.75
CA ILE A 61 14.30 -10.50 5.89
C ILE A 61 15.00 -10.35 4.53
N CYS A 62 14.36 -10.81 3.46
CA CYS A 62 14.91 -10.78 2.10
C CYS A 62 14.16 -9.79 1.18
N HIS A 63 12.85 -9.67 1.36
CA HIS A 63 12.01 -8.80 0.53
C HIS A 63 11.85 -7.42 1.16
N LEU A 64 12.19 -6.36 0.42
CA LEU A 64 11.74 -5.03 0.82
C LEU A 64 10.21 -4.96 0.76
N GLU A 65 9.58 -4.24 1.68
CA GLU A 65 8.14 -4.02 1.63
C GLU A 65 7.75 -3.26 0.34
N THR A 66 8.43 -2.15 0.09
CA THR A 66 8.31 -1.32 -1.12
C THR A 66 9.70 -1.07 -1.74
N PRO A 67 9.78 -0.66 -3.03
CA PRO A 67 11.06 -0.36 -3.66
C PRO A 67 11.77 0.79 -2.93
N ASP A 68 13.02 0.58 -2.54
CA ASP A 68 13.89 1.62 -2.00
C ASP A 68 15.13 1.75 -2.91
N PRO A 69 15.27 2.85 -3.67
CA PRO A 69 16.42 3.02 -4.54
C PRO A 69 17.75 3.09 -3.77
N ALA A 70 17.75 3.54 -2.50
CA ALA A 70 18.96 3.58 -1.68
C ALA A 70 19.45 2.17 -1.30
N LYS A 71 18.54 1.20 -1.27
CA LYS A 71 18.85 -0.20 -0.97
C LYS A 71 18.94 -1.08 -2.22
N ARG A 72 18.84 -0.49 -3.42
CA ARG A 72 18.72 -1.24 -4.69
C ARG A 72 19.85 -2.24 -4.92
N SER A 73 21.08 -1.88 -4.56
CA SER A 73 22.27 -2.73 -4.69
C SER A 73 22.32 -3.84 -3.63
N GLN A 74 21.62 -3.69 -2.52
CA GLN A 74 21.58 -4.62 -1.39
C GLN A 74 20.37 -5.58 -1.46
N MET A 75 19.47 -5.37 -2.42
CA MET A 75 18.29 -6.21 -2.59
C MET A 75 18.68 -7.60 -3.07
N ILE A 76 18.24 -8.61 -2.32
CA ILE A 76 18.40 -10.02 -2.67
C ILE A 76 17.09 -10.67 -3.13
N ALA A 77 15.97 -9.94 -3.10
CA ALA A 77 14.66 -10.39 -3.56
C ALA A 77 13.83 -9.21 -4.09
N PRO A 78 12.78 -9.45 -4.92
CA PRO A 78 11.92 -8.37 -5.41
C PRO A 78 11.09 -7.75 -4.26
N PRO A 79 10.73 -6.45 -4.31
CA PRO A 79 9.89 -5.86 -3.28
C PRO A 79 8.52 -6.53 -3.23
N MET A 80 7.95 -6.69 -2.05
CA MET A 80 6.71 -7.43 -1.84
C MET A 80 5.51 -6.80 -2.56
N VAL A 81 5.45 -5.46 -2.63
CA VAL A 81 4.46 -4.77 -3.46
C VAL A 81 4.54 -5.16 -4.95
N ARG A 82 5.74 -5.45 -5.48
CA ARG A 82 5.87 -5.92 -6.87
C ARG A 82 5.36 -7.35 -7.01
N VAL A 83 5.60 -8.20 -6.02
CA VAL A 83 5.01 -9.56 -5.99
C VAL A 83 3.49 -9.48 -6.06
N GLN A 84 2.87 -8.65 -5.22
CA GLN A 84 1.43 -8.41 -5.24
C GLN A 84 0.95 -7.90 -6.60
N GLN A 85 1.63 -6.91 -7.18
CA GLN A 85 1.26 -6.31 -8.47
C GLN A 85 1.30 -7.29 -9.65
N HIS A 86 2.17 -8.30 -9.62
CA HIS A 86 2.23 -9.32 -10.67
C HIS A 86 1.23 -10.45 -10.44
N TYR A 87 1.01 -10.87 -9.19
CA TYR A 87 0.15 -12.01 -8.88
C TYR A 87 -1.34 -11.66 -8.82
N LYS A 88 -1.69 -10.46 -8.35
CA LYS A 88 -3.10 -10.07 -8.14
C LYS A 88 -3.90 -9.96 -9.45
N PRO A 89 -3.36 -9.44 -10.56
CA PRO A 89 -4.06 -9.47 -11.86
C PRO A 89 -4.23 -10.88 -12.43
N ALA A 90 -3.26 -11.77 -12.22
CA ALA A 90 -3.34 -13.16 -12.69
C ALA A 90 -4.28 -14.02 -11.85
N TYR A 91 -4.45 -13.67 -10.57
CA TYR A 91 -5.30 -14.38 -9.61
C TYR A 91 -6.20 -13.38 -8.87
N PRO A 92 -7.32 -12.95 -9.48
CA PRO A 92 -8.11 -11.82 -8.99
C PRO A 92 -8.88 -12.11 -7.69
N THR A 93 -9.20 -13.38 -7.41
CA THR A 93 -9.87 -13.79 -6.16
C THR A 93 -8.83 -14.06 -5.07
N LYS A 94 -9.17 -13.76 -3.81
CA LYS A 94 -8.30 -14.00 -2.66
C LYS A 94 -7.85 -15.46 -2.58
N GLU A 95 -8.76 -16.39 -2.82
CA GLU A 95 -8.53 -17.83 -2.73
C GLU A 95 -7.51 -18.29 -3.78
N ALA A 96 -7.69 -17.88 -5.04
CA ALA A 96 -6.75 -18.21 -6.12
C ALA A 96 -5.37 -17.56 -5.89
N PHE A 97 -5.34 -16.31 -5.41
CA PHE A 97 -4.09 -15.62 -5.10
C PHE A 97 -3.33 -16.34 -3.98
N VAL A 98 -4.01 -16.65 -2.88
CA VAL A 98 -3.43 -17.38 -1.75
C VAL A 98 -2.89 -18.72 -2.22
N LYS A 99 -3.68 -19.49 -2.97
CA LYS A 99 -3.26 -20.78 -3.52
C LYS A 99 -2.01 -20.65 -4.38
N ALA A 100 -1.96 -19.64 -5.26
CA ALA A 100 -0.81 -19.42 -6.15
C ALA A 100 0.46 -19.02 -5.40
N VAL A 101 0.36 -18.07 -4.45
CA VAL A 101 1.50 -17.62 -3.64
C VAL A 101 2.02 -18.76 -2.76
N VAL A 102 1.13 -19.48 -2.06
CA VAL A 102 1.52 -20.64 -1.23
C VAL A 102 2.19 -21.72 -2.08
N ALA A 103 1.63 -22.04 -3.25
CA ALA A 103 2.22 -23.02 -4.15
C ALA A 103 3.62 -22.62 -4.63
N TYR A 104 3.83 -21.33 -4.93
CA TYR A 104 5.13 -20.81 -5.32
C TYR A 104 6.14 -20.88 -4.17
N VAL A 105 5.78 -20.44 -2.96
CA VAL A 105 6.70 -20.47 -1.80
C VAL A 105 7.10 -21.90 -1.42
N LYS A 106 6.16 -22.86 -1.48
CA LYS A 106 6.43 -24.28 -1.16
C LYS A 106 7.28 -24.99 -2.22
N ASN A 107 7.22 -24.56 -3.47
CA ASN A 107 7.95 -25.18 -4.57
C ASN A 107 8.33 -24.15 -5.64
N PRO A 108 9.27 -23.24 -5.34
CA PRO A 108 9.69 -22.23 -6.29
C PRO A 108 10.32 -22.91 -7.50
N LYS A 109 9.83 -22.57 -8.70
CA LYS A 109 10.37 -23.05 -10.00
C LYS A 109 10.36 -21.90 -10.99
N GLU A 110 11.38 -21.84 -11.86
CA GLU A 110 11.46 -20.78 -12.89
C GLU A 110 10.22 -20.79 -13.78
N ALA A 111 9.76 -21.97 -14.21
CA ALA A 111 8.55 -22.14 -15.01
C ALA A 111 7.24 -21.76 -14.30
N LYS A 112 7.26 -21.52 -12.98
CA LYS A 112 6.07 -21.22 -12.17
C LYS A 112 6.03 -19.77 -11.70
N THR A 113 7.05 -18.95 -12.00
CA THR A 113 7.06 -17.55 -11.59
C THR A 113 6.26 -16.67 -12.55
N LEU A 114 5.48 -15.73 -12.02
CA LEU A 114 4.91 -14.62 -12.80
C LEU A 114 5.87 -13.43 -12.96
N MET A 115 7.11 -13.59 -12.49
CA MET A 115 8.11 -12.53 -12.43
C MET A 115 9.46 -13.00 -13.00
N PRO A 116 9.55 -13.36 -14.31
CA PRO A 116 10.78 -13.87 -14.91
C PRO A 116 11.95 -12.87 -14.80
N GLY A 117 11.66 -11.56 -14.88
CA GLY A 117 12.67 -10.52 -14.66
C GLY A 117 13.24 -10.50 -13.23
N ALA A 118 12.44 -10.88 -12.23
CA ALA A 118 12.91 -11.02 -10.86
C ALA A 118 13.82 -12.25 -10.72
N VAL A 119 13.46 -13.38 -11.35
CA VAL A 119 14.33 -14.58 -11.38
C VAL A 119 15.65 -14.29 -12.07
N LYS A 120 15.64 -13.58 -13.22
CA LYS A 120 16.88 -13.18 -13.92
C LYS A 120 17.81 -12.35 -13.02
N ARG A 121 17.24 -11.45 -12.21
CA ARG A 121 18.00 -10.53 -11.36
C ARG A 121 18.43 -11.14 -10.01
N PHE A 122 17.52 -11.82 -9.32
CA PHE A 122 17.71 -12.27 -7.93
C PHE A 122 17.93 -13.77 -7.80
N LYS A 123 17.93 -14.50 -8.92
CA LYS A 123 17.85 -15.97 -8.97
C LYS A 123 16.53 -16.47 -8.38
N ILE A 124 16.36 -17.79 -8.41
CA ILE A 124 15.16 -18.42 -7.90
C ILE A 124 15.06 -18.27 -6.38
N MET A 125 13.86 -18.01 -5.87
CA MET A 125 13.62 -17.98 -4.44
C MET A 125 13.96 -19.35 -3.83
N PRO A 126 14.75 -19.42 -2.75
CA PRO A 126 14.99 -20.67 -2.05
C PRO A 126 13.69 -21.29 -1.55
N LYS A 127 13.59 -22.61 -1.54
CA LYS A 127 12.45 -23.30 -0.93
C LYS A 127 12.51 -23.11 0.59
N LEU A 128 11.48 -22.50 1.15
CA LEU A 128 11.37 -22.26 2.60
C LEU A 128 10.36 -23.24 3.20
N ILE A 129 10.69 -23.82 4.35
CA ILE A 129 9.82 -24.74 5.08
C ILE A 129 9.08 -23.92 6.15
N TYR A 130 7.89 -23.46 5.81
CA TYR A 130 6.98 -22.75 6.71
C TYR A 130 5.70 -23.56 6.91
N ASP A 131 5.03 -23.33 8.04
CA ASP A 131 3.74 -23.95 8.32
C ASP A 131 2.69 -23.48 7.30
N ASP A 132 1.82 -24.41 6.86
CA ASP A 132 0.84 -24.13 5.81
C ASP A 132 -0.20 -23.09 6.24
N LYS A 133 -0.59 -23.07 7.53
CA LYS A 133 -1.52 -22.06 8.05
C LYS A 133 -0.85 -20.70 8.12
N GLU A 134 0.41 -20.64 8.56
CA GLU A 134 1.18 -19.39 8.53
C GLU A 134 1.33 -18.85 7.09
N LEU A 135 1.63 -19.70 6.11
CA LEU A 135 1.74 -19.31 4.71
C LEU A 135 0.41 -18.79 4.15
N GLN A 136 -0.71 -19.41 4.49
CA GLN A 136 -2.03 -18.93 4.11
C GLN A 136 -2.35 -17.56 4.71
N LEU A 137 -1.98 -17.32 5.98
CA LEU A 137 -2.12 -16.02 6.63
C LEU A 137 -1.24 -14.95 5.97
N ILE A 138 0.02 -15.27 5.67
CA ILE A 138 0.94 -14.37 4.96
C ILE A 138 0.39 -14.01 3.58
N ALA A 139 -0.03 -15.00 2.79
CA ALA A 139 -0.54 -14.77 1.44
C ALA A 139 -1.87 -14.01 1.46
N SER A 140 -2.73 -14.26 2.45
CA SER A 140 -3.97 -13.51 2.65
C SER A 140 -3.68 -12.04 2.98
N ALA A 141 -2.76 -11.80 3.92
CA ALA A 141 -2.31 -10.46 4.25
C ALA A 141 -1.70 -9.78 3.03
N LEU A 142 -0.83 -10.46 2.27
CA LEU A 142 -0.28 -9.93 1.01
C LEU A 142 -1.36 -9.55 -0.01
N PHE A 143 -2.48 -10.27 -0.10
CA PHE A 143 -3.59 -9.91 -1.00
C PHE A 143 -4.33 -8.64 -0.54
N GLU A 144 -4.54 -8.53 0.78
CA GLU A 144 -5.35 -7.48 1.43
C GLU A 144 -4.57 -6.22 1.76
N THR A 145 -3.27 -6.35 2.00
CA THR A 145 -2.35 -5.27 2.35
C THR A 145 -2.39 -4.25 1.24
N ASN A 146 -2.77 -3.05 1.61
CA ASN A 146 -2.61 -1.90 0.75
C ASN A 146 -1.17 -1.41 0.95
N PHE A 147 -0.20 -1.97 0.20
CA PHE A 147 1.19 -1.48 0.21
C PHE A 147 1.30 0.00 -0.20
N ASN A 148 0.20 0.51 -0.74
CA ASN A 148 -0.11 1.90 -0.66
C ASN A 148 -0.51 2.27 0.79
N ASN A 149 0.47 2.49 1.66
CA ASN A 149 0.26 3.25 2.91
C ASN A 149 -0.56 4.53 2.59
N PRO A 150 -1.35 5.15 3.51
CA PRO A 150 -2.46 6.09 3.27
C PRO A 150 -2.27 7.29 2.33
N GLY A 151 -1.07 7.51 1.80
CA GLY A 151 -0.88 8.27 0.57
C GLY A 151 -0.06 7.49 -0.45
N ALA A 152 -0.62 6.50 -1.11
CA ALA A 152 -0.14 6.14 -2.44
C ALA A 152 -1.35 5.67 -3.23
N MET A 153 -2.24 6.60 -3.58
CA MET A 153 -3.22 6.30 -4.63
C MET A 153 -2.54 5.54 -5.79
N ASN A 154 -3.24 4.55 -6.32
CA ASN A 154 -2.83 3.90 -7.56
C ASN A 154 -2.65 4.97 -8.66
N ARG A 155 -1.84 4.69 -9.69
CA ARG A 155 -1.51 5.65 -10.76
C ARG A 155 -2.77 6.31 -11.36
N ALA A 156 -3.85 5.53 -11.52
CA ALA A 156 -5.12 6.02 -12.05
C ALA A 156 -5.83 7.02 -11.10
N ALA A 157 -5.84 6.77 -9.79
CA ALA A 157 -6.43 7.65 -8.79
C ALA A 157 -5.58 8.91 -8.56
N MET A 158 -4.24 8.81 -8.62
CA MET A 158 -3.35 9.99 -8.57
C MET A 158 -3.58 10.95 -9.73
N GLN A 159 -3.84 10.40 -10.93
CA GLN A 159 -4.10 11.18 -12.13
C GLN A 159 -5.42 11.97 -12.03
N GLN A 160 -6.30 11.60 -11.11
CA GLN A 160 -7.54 12.30 -10.79
C GLN A 160 -7.42 13.28 -9.60
N VAL A 161 -6.32 13.27 -8.84
CA VAL A 161 -6.12 14.23 -7.75
C VAL A 161 -5.82 15.60 -8.33
N LYS A 162 -6.82 16.48 -8.29
CA LYS A 162 -6.64 17.90 -8.62
C LYS A 162 -5.94 18.62 -7.46
N LEU A 163 -4.90 19.38 -7.79
CA LEU A 163 -4.25 20.28 -6.85
C LEU A 163 -5.25 21.33 -6.35
N HIS A 164 -5.32 21.52 -5.03
CA HIS A 164 -6.20 22.49 -4.38
C HIS A 164 -5.50 23.12 -3.17
N LEU A 165 -6.04 24.25 -2.71
CA LEU A 165 -5.59 24.96 -1.50
C LEU A 165 -6.12 24.28 -0.25
N ASN A 166 -5.39 24.37 0.86
CA ASN A 166 -5.82 23.92 2.18
C ASN A 166 -6.79 24.96 2.78
N ASN A 167 -8.10 24.78 2.55
CA ASN A 167 -9.14 25.71 3.02
C ASN A 167 -8.91 27.16 2.58
N GLY A 168 -8.42 27.35 1.35
CA GLY A 168 -8.10 28.68 0.80
C GLY A 168 -6.67 29.16 1.06
N GLU A 169 -5.91 28.46 1.91
CA GLU A 169 -4.49 28.76 2.15
C GLU A 169 -3.56 27.80 1.40
N LYS A 170 -2.29 28.19 1.24
CA LYS A 170 -1.26 27.30 0.72
C LYS A 170 -0.91 26.22 1.75
N TRP A 171 -0.54 25.06 1.23
CA TRP A 171 -0.01 23.95 2.02
C TRP A 171 1.35 24.30 2.60
N LYS A 172 1.43 24.35 3.93
CA LYS A 172 2.66 24.67 4.66
C LYS A 172 3.62 23.50 4.65
N LEU A 173 4.79 23.71 4.08
CA LEU A 173 5.91 22.79 4.09
C LEU A 173 6.94 23.22 5.14
N LYS A 174 7.82 22.30 5.55
CA LYS A 174 8.93 22.66 6.42
C LYS A 174 9.83 23.68 5.73
N LYS A 175 10.38 24.63 6.48
CA LYS A 175 11.38 25.61 5.97
C LYS A 175 12.52 24.93 5.19
N GLN A 176 13.06 23.84 5.71
CA GLN A 176 14.13 23.06 5.07
C GLN A 176 13.69 22.42 3.74
N THR A 177 12.41 22.05 3.62
CA THR A 177 11.84 21.53 2.38
C THR A 177 11.73 22.65 1.35
N MET A 178 11.21 23.81 1.74
CA MET A 178 11.13 24.97 0.84
C MET A 178 12.49 25.45 0.38
N GLN A 179 13.51 25.42 1.24
CA GLN A 179 14.90 25.69 0.83
C GLN A 179 15.37 24.75 -0.28
N LYS A 180 15.11 23.44 -0.15
CA LYS A 180 15.47 22.45 -1.18
C LYS A 180 14.70 22.67 -2.49
N VAL A 181 13.40 23.00 -2.40
CA VAL A 181 12.59 23.33 -3.57
C VAL A 181 13.15 24.56 -4.27
N ASN A 182 13.40 25.64 -3.53
CA ASN A 182 13.90 26.90 -4.07
C ASN A 182 15.25 26.72 -4.78
N VAL A 183 16.16 25.92 -4.22
CA VAL A 183 17.45 25.61 -4.88
C VAL A 183 17.24 24.97 -6.26
N VAL A 184 16.33 23.99 -6.36
CA VAL A 184 16.05 23.33 -7.64
C VAL A 184 15.31 24.26 -8.61
N VAL A 185 14.39 25.08 -8.11
CA VAL A 185 13.68 26.06 -8.94
C VAL A 185 14.64 27.11 -9.48
N SER A 186 15.55 27.64 -8.66
CA SER A 186 16.58 28.57 -9.12
C SER A 186 17.50 27.92 -10.16
N LYS A 187 17.90 26.65 -9.95
CA LYS A 187 18.64 25.88 -10.96
C LYS A 187 17.87 25.77 -12.26
N LEU A 188 16.59 25.38 -12.22
CA LEU A 188 15.73 25.27 -13.40
C LEU A 188 15.61 26.61 -14.14
N GLN A 189 15.28 27.69 -13.43
CA GLN A 189 15.04 29.01 -14.00
C GLN A 189 16.31 29.61 -14.65
N GLY A 190 17.46 29.45 -14.01
CA GLY A 190 18.75 29.90 -14.53
C GLY A 190 19.39 28.96 -15.56
N PHE A 191 18.82 27.78 -15.79
CA PHE A 191 19.47 26.75 -16.62
C PHE A 191 19.50 27.13 -18.10
N HIS A 192 20.71 27.21 -18.64
CA HIS A 192 21.01 27.31 -20.06
C HIS A 192 22.24 26.43 -20.34
N SER A 193 22.17 25.58 -21.36
CA SER A 193 23.29 24.74 -21.77
C SER A 193 23.09 24.25 -23.20
N ASP A 194 24.17 24.01 -23.90
CA ASP A 194 24.27 23.29 -25.17
C ASP A 194 24.73 21.82 -24.95
N ASN A 195 24.92 21.39 -23.71
CA ASN A 195 25.40 20.06 -23.36
C ASN A 195 24.25 19.19 -22.83
N LEU A 196 23.95 18.11 -23.55
CA LEU A 196 22.90 17.15 -23.18
C LEU A 196 23.12 16.53 -21.78
N SER A 197 24.37 16.29 -21.37
CA SER A 197 24.68 15.75 -20.04
C SER A 197 24.31 16.73 -18.92
N ALA A 198 24.36 18.04 -19.16
CA ALA A 198 23.95 19.03 -18.17
C ALA A 198 22.42 18.99 -17.97
N TYR A 199 21.65 18.78 -19.03
CA TYR A 199 20.20 18.56 -18.95
C TYR A 199 19.86 17.28 -18.19
N HIS A 200 20.59 16.18 -18.45
CA HIS A 200 20.41 14.94 -17.70
C HIS A 200 20.66 15.15 -16.20
N GLN A 201 21.67 15.93 -15.84
CA GLN A 201 21.95 16.26 -14.44
C GLN A 201 20.86 17.13 -13.83
N LEU A 202 20.34 18.13 -14.57
CA LEU A 202 19.19 18.92 -14.13
C LEU A 202 17.97 18.03 -13.86
N GLY A 203 17.67 17.09 -14.76
CA GLY A 203 16.60 16.12 -14.57
C GLY A 203 16.79 15.26 -13.32
N LYS A 204 18.03 14.79 -13.06
CA LYS A 204 18.37 14.04 -11.83
C LYS A 204 18.19 14.89 -10.57
N ASP A 205 18.57 16.17 -10.61
CA ASP A 205 18.41 17.08 -9.47
C ASP A 205 16.93 17.25 -9.11
N VAL A 206 16.06 17.44 -10.11
CA VAL A 206 14.60 17.53 -9.93
C VAL A 206 14.03 16.21 -9.39
N PHE A 207 14.45 15.08 -9.96
CA PHE A 207 14.04 13.74 -9.50
C PHE A 207 14.45 13.47 -8.05
N ASN A 208 15.66 13.85 -7.67
CA ASN A 208 16.17 13.66 -6.31
C ASN A 208 15.41 14.52 -5.30
N LEU A 209 15.04 15.76 -5.65
CA LEU A 209 14.13 16.57 -4.85
C LEU A 209 12.77 15.88 -4.68
N SER A 210 12.15 15.45 -5.78
CA SER A 210 10.87 14.73 -5.75
C SER A 210 10.93 13.55 -4.79
N LYS A 211 11.95 12.70 -4.93
CA LYS A 211 12.17 11.54 -4.05
C LYS A 211 12.31 11.97 -2.58
N ALA A 212 13.09 13.01 -2.29
CA ALA A 212 13.29 13.48 -0.92
C ALA A 212 11.99 13.94 -0.26
N LEU A 213 11.11 14.62 -1.00
CA LEU A 213 9.82 15.10 -0.47
C LEU A 213 8.81 13.95 -0.33
N LEU A 214 8.76 13.03 -1.30
CA LEU A 214 7.82 11.92 -1.29
C LEU A 214 8.14 10.83 -0.26
N LEU A 215 9.39 10.78 0.22
CA LEU A 215 9.86 9.86 1.25
C LEU A 215 9.92 10.47 2.65
N ASP A 216 9.66 11.78 2.81
CA ASP A 216 9.61 12.42 4.13
C ASP A 216 8.32 12.01 4.86
N LYS A 217 8.45 11.03 5.76
CA LYS A 217 7.35 10.45 6.57
C LYS A 217 6.66 11.44 7.51
N SER A 218 7.18 12.66 7.65
CA SER A 218 6.51 13.72 8.39
C SER A 218 5.34 14.34 7.64
N TYR A 219 5.35 14.31 6.30
CA TYR A 219 4.20 14.71 5.49
C TYR A 219 3.21 13.55 5.46
N LYS A 220 1.99 13.82 5.91
CA LYS A 220 0.91 12.82 6.03
C LYS A 220 -0.39 13.38 5.48
N ASN A 221 -1.39 12.51 5.38
CA ASN A 221 -2.77 12.88 5.06
C ASN A 221 -2.85 13.67 3.74
N ASP A 222 -3.73 14.67 3.67
CA ASP A 222 -4.01 15.38 2.42
C ASP A 222 -2.83 16.21 1.92
N LEU A 223 -2.00 16.77 2.81
CA LEU A 223 -0.74 17.41 2.42
C LEU A 223 0.14 16.46 1.61
N TYR A 224 0.29 15.22 2.09
CA TYR A 224 1.08 14.22 1.38
C TYR A 224 0.46 13.84 0.04
N LYS A 225 -0.87 13.71 -0.04
CA LYS A 225 -1.59 13.46 -1.31
C LYS A 225 -1.37 14.60 -2.31
N GLN A 226 -1.37 15.85 -1.87
CA GLN A 226 -1.15 17.02 -2.72
C GLN A 226 0.29 17.08 -3.24
N LEU A 227 1.29 16.80 -2.38
CA LEU A 227 2.68 16.66 -2.80
C LEU A 227 2.84 15.54 -3.84
N GLN A 228 2.22 14.39 -3.60
CA GLN A 228 2.23 13.29 -4.56
C GLN A 228 1.57 13.63 -5.88
N ALA A 229 0.42 14.31 -5.87
CA ALA A 229 -0.27 14.71 -7.09
C ALA A 229 0.61 15.64 -7.94
N PHE A 230 1.28 16.61 -7.30
CA PHE A 230 2.22 17.48 -7.99
C PHE A 230 3.38 16.69 -8.63
N PHE A 231 4.07 15.87 -7.84
CA PHE A 231 5.28 15.19 -8.31
C PHE A 231 5.01 14.07 -9.31
N HIS A 232 3.90 13.33 -9.18
CA HIS A 232 3.45 12.41 -10.24
C HIS A 232 3.10 13.18 -11.51
N GLY A 233 2.47 14.34 -11.39
CA GLY A 233 2.15 15.21 -12.52
C GLY A 233 3.37 15.70 -13.31
N ILE A 234 4.58 15.58 -12.77
CA ILE A 234 5.84 15.95 -13.45
C ILE A 234 6.78 14.76 -13.68
N GLU A 235 6.40 13.54 -13.28
CA GLU A 235 7.26 12.34 -13.32
C GLU A 235 7.78 12.04 -14.72
N GLU A 236 6.89 12.02 -15.72
CA GLU A 236 7.26 11.78 -17.11
C GLU A 236 8.17 12.88 -17.67
N ASN A 237 7.99 14.13 -17.24
CA ASN A 237 8.86 15.24 -17.66
C ASN A 237 10.27 15.09 -17.06
N MET A 238 10.39 14.67 -15.79
CA MET A 238 11.68 14.38 -15.17
C MET A 238 12.39 13.23 -15.89
N HIS A 239 11.70 12.11 -16.14
CA HIS A 239 12.28 10.98 -16.84
C HIS A 239 12.68 11.32 -18.28
N SER A 240 11.81 12.01 -19.01
CA SER A 240 12.10 12.46 -20.38
C SER A 240 13.29 13.40 -20.44
N LEU A 241 13.46 14.27 -19.44
CA LEU A 241 14.65 15.14 -19.35
C LEU A 241 15.92 14.33 -19.04
N ILE A 242 15.84 13.33 -18.15
CA ILE A 242 16.98 12.45 -17.80
C ILE A 242 17.41 11.59 -18.99
N SER A 243 16.46 11.14 -19.83
CA SER A 243 16.72 10.24 -20.94
C SER A 243 16.67 10.91 -22.32
N ALA A 244 16.66 12.24 -22.38
CA ALA A 244 16.59 12.99 -23.63
C ALA A 244 17.75 12.57 -24.54
N LYS A 245 17.46 12.32 -25.82
CA LYS A 245 18.44 11.92 -26.84
C LYS A 245 19.00 13.11 -27.63
N ASP A 246 18.34 14.25 -27.53
CA ASP A 246 18.66 15.47 -28.25
C ASP A 246 18.35 16.71 -27.38
N ILE A 247 19.01 17.83 -27.72
CA ILE A 247 18.91 19.09 -26.96
C ILE A 247 17.52 19.70 -27.07
N THR A 248 16.84 19.57 -28.21
CA THR A 248 15.50 20.14 -28.42
C THR A 248 14.48 19.54 -27.47
N THR A 249 14.46 18.21 -27.34
CA THR A 249 13.65 17.48 -26.36
C THR A 249 14.00 17.93 -24.95
N ALA A 250 15.29 18.03 -24.62
CA ALA A 250 15.75 18.43 -23.29
C ALA A 250 15.33 19.87 -22.91
N GLN A 251 15.43 20.81 -23.85
CA GLN A 251 14.94 22.18 -23.71
C GLN A 251 13.44 22.21 -23.49
N GLN A 252 12.66 21.48 -24.30
CA GLN A 252 11.21 21.40 -24.17
C GLN A 252 10.80 20.88 -22.79
N GLN A 253 11.41 19.80 -22.30
CA GLN A 253 11.09 19.26 -20.97
C GLN A 253 11.50 20.22 -19.85
N THR A 254 12.61 20.93 -20.00
CA THR A 254 13.06 21.96 -19.05
C THR A 254 12.04 23.09 -18.94
N GLU A 255 11.53 23.60 -20.06
CA GLU A 255 10.50 24.65 -20.07
C GLU A 255 9.17 24.18 -19.46
N ILE A 256 8.79 22.91 -19.70
CA ILE A 256 7.62 22.32 -19.04
C ILE A 256 7.83 22.27 -17.53
N LEU A 257 8.99 21.81 -17.05
CA LEU A 257 9.30 21.75 -15.63
C LEU A 257 9.31 23.14 -14.99
N LYS A 258 9.89 24.16 -15.64
CA LYS A 258 9.84 25.56 -15.17
C LYS A 258 8.40 26.02 -14.94
N LYS A 259 7.51 25.83 -15.92
CA LYS A 259 6.09 26.20 -15.81
C LYS A 259 5.37 25.45 -14.67
N LYS A 260 5.65 24.16 -14.51
CA LYS A 260 5.03 23.35 -13.45
C LYS A 260 5.53 23.76 -12.06
N PHE A 261 6.82 24.05 -11.89
CA PHE A 261 7.34 24.57 -10.62
C PHE A 261 6.85 25.98 -10.29
N ASN A 262 6.59 26.85 -11.28
CA ASN A 262 5.90 28.11 -11.00
C ASN A 262 4.49 27.88 -10.42
N ARG A 263 3.78 26.85 -10.92
CA ARG A 263 2.48 26.43 -10.39
C ARG A 263 2.58 25.80 -8.99
N PHE A 264 3.72 25.21 -8.61
CA PHE A 264 3.93 24.69 -7.25
C PHE A 264 3.64 25.76 -6.18
N TYR A 265 4.19 26.97 -6.35
CA TYR A 265 4.02 28.07 -5.39
C TYR A 265 2.61 28.66 -5.32
N GLN A 266 1.71 28.25 -6.21
CA GLN A 266 0.29 28.57 -6.09
C GLN A 266 -0.38 27.72 -5.00
N TYR A 267 0.17 26.55 -4.69
CA TYR A 267 -0.43 25.59 -3.75
C TYR A 267 0.40 25.35 -2.49
N PHE A 268 1.72 25.55 -2.53
CA PHE A 268 2.62 25.23 -1.42
C PHE A 268 3.46 26.44 -1.00
N GLU A 269 3.76 26.54 0.30
CA GLU A 269 4.61 27.57 0.90
C GLU A 269 5.48 27.07 2.05
#